data_AF-A0AA87DQF0-F1
#
_entry.id   AF-A0AA87DQF0-F1
#
_cell.length_a   1.000
_cell.length_b   1.000
_cell.length_c   1.000
_cell.angle_alpha   90.00
_cell.angle_beta   90.00
_cell.angle_gamma   90.00
#
_symmetry.space_group_name_H-M   'P 1'
#
loop_
_entity.id
_entity.type
_entity.pdbx_description
1 polymer ?
#
loop_
_entity_poly.entity_id
_entity_poly.type
_entity_poly.pdbx_seq_one_letter_code
_entity_poly.pdbx_strand_id
1 'polypeptide(L)' 'MEIFNISDISEIKKDNTKRVAALGFFDGIHNAHQKIIGDAVSVATEGVKSIVITLDKSPKEYFGKTSEELLTPINKKMNY' A
#
# COMPACT_ATOMS: atom_id res chain seq x y z
N MET A 1 8.26 9.65 -0.88
CA MET A 1 7.31 8.66 -0.32
C MET A 1 7.84 8.24 1.04
N GLU A 2 7.00 8.27 2.06
CA GLU A 2 7.33 7.74 3.39
C GLU A 2 6.71 6.34 3.49
N ILE A 3 7.43 5.38 4.08
CA ILE A 3 6.96 4.01 4.26
C ILE A 3 6.97 3.72 5.75
N PHE A 4 5.85 3.18 6.24
CA PHE A 4 5.68 2.83 7.64
C PHE A 4 5.34 1.35 7.73
N ASN A 5 6.03 0.63 8.61
CA ASN A 5 5.63 -0.74 8.95
C ASN A 5 4.58 -0.67 10.05
N ILE A 6 3.35 -1.12 9.78
CA ILE A 6 2.27 -1.06 10.76
C ILE A 6 2.50 -1.94 12.00
N SER A 7 3.45 -2.89 11.93
CA SER A 7 3.89 -3.66 13.09
C SER A 7 4.55 -2.77 14.15
N ASP A 8 5.09 -1.61 13.75
CA ASP A 8 5.57 -0.55 14.63
C ASP A 8 4.79 0.75 14.39
N ILE A 9 3.63 0.86 15.04
CA ILE A 9 2.77 2.03 14.91
C ILE A 9 3.39 3.31 15.51
N SER A 10 4.48 3.20 16.28
CA SER A 10 5.12 4.35 16.92
C SER A 10 5.77 5.30 15.90
N GLU A 11 6.14 4.79 14.72
CA GLU A 11 6.69 5.58 13.61
C GLU A 11 5.61 6.48 12.97
N ILE A 12 4.33 6.13 13.11
CA ILE A 12 3.22 6.88 12.53
C ILE A 12 2.78 7.96 13.54
N LYS A 13 3.32 9.17 13.36
CA LYS A 13 2.93 10.33 14.17
C LYS A 13 1.45 10.65 13.98
N LYS A 14 0.72 10.76 15.09
CA LYS A 14 -0.66 11.25 15.08
C LYS A 14 -0.69 12.71 14.63
N ASP A 15 -1.48 12.99 13.62
CA ASP A 15 -1.78 14.34 13.13
C ASP A 15 -3.27 14.45 12.75
N ASN A 16 -3.70 15.65 12.36
CA ASN A 16 -5.07 15.91 11.88
C ASN A 16 -5.16 15.98 10.35
N THR A 17 -4.15 15.50 9.63
CA THR A 17 -4.13 15.55 8.16
C THR A 17 -5.10 14.54 7.59
N LYS A 18 -6.03 15.00 6.75
CA LYS A 18 -6.94 14.10 6.03
C LYS A 18 -6.17 13.26 5.02
N ARG A 19 -6.61 12.02 4.80
CA ARG A 19 -5.94 11.06 3.92
C ARG A 19 -6.93 10.37 2.99
N VAL A 20 -6.52 10.13 1.76
CA VAL A 20 -7.21 9.26 0.78
C VAL A 20 -6.37 8.01 0.59
N ALA A 21 -6.96 6.83 0.76
CA ALA A 21 -6.24 5.58 0.77
C ALA A 21 -6.60 4.69 -0.43
N ALA A 22 -5.58 4.22 -1.14
CA ALA A 22 -5.68 3.01 -1.96
C ALA A 22 -5.30 1.81 -1.07
N LEU A 23 -6.19 0.81 -0.98
CA LEU A 23 -5.98 -0.40 -0.16
C LEU A 23 -5.96 -1.64 -1.04
N GLY A 24 -4.91 -2.46 -0.92
CA GLY A 24 -4.81 -3.69 -1.70
C GLY A 24 -3.45 -4.38 -1.58
N PHE A 25 -3.40 -5.65 -2.01
CA PHE A 25 -2.14 -6.40 -2.02
C PHE A 25 -1.13 -5.85 -3.04
N PHE A 26 -1.60 -5.27 -4.15
CA PHE A 26 -0.79 -4.57 -5.16
C PHE A 26 0.47 -5.34 -5.63
N ASP A 27 0.42 -6.66 -5.73
CA ASP A 27 1.53 -7.43 -6.30
C ASP A 27 1.66 -7.21 -7.82
N GLY A 28 2.87 -7.03 -8.32
CA GLY A 28 3.14 -6.79 -9.75
C GLY A 28 2.78 -5.41 -10.31
N ILE A 29 2.06 -4.55 -9.56
CA ILE A 29 1.68 -3.15 -9.90
C ILE A 29 1.36 -2.95 -11.41
N HIS A 30 0.50 -3.82 -11.95
CA HIS A 30 0.02 -3.74 -13.34
C HIS A 30 -1.04 -2.63 -13.50
N ASN A 31 -1.51 -2.38 -14.73
CA ASN A 31 -2.39 -1.26 -15.09
C ASN A 31 -3.62 -1.09 -14.17
N ALA A 32 -4.25 -2.18 -13.73
CA ALA A 32 -5.37 -2.12 -12.79
C ALA A 32 -4.97 -1.52 -11.41
N HIS A 33 -3.81 -1.90 -10.87
CA HIS A 33 -3.29 -1.34 -9.63
C HIS A 33 -2.90 0.13 -9.81
N GLN A 34 -2.22 0.45 -10.91
CA GLN A 34 -1.85 1.83 -11.24
C GLN A 34 -3.08 2.74 -11.34
N LYS A 35 -4.18 2.26 -11.91
CA LYS A 35 -5.44 3.00 -11.96
C LYS A 35 -5.98 3.28 -10.55
N ILE A 36 -6.05 2.27 -9.67
CA ILE A 36 -6.57 2.44 -8.31
C ILE A 36 -5.70 3.42 -7.50
N ILE A 37 -4.38 3.28 -7.59
CA ILE A 37 -3.42 4.15 -6.91
C ILE A 37 -3.51 5.58 -7.49
N GLY A 38 -3.57 5.71 -8.82
CA GLY A 38 -3.71 6.98 -9.51
C GLY A 38 -5.01 7.70 -9.16
N ASP A 39 -6.12 6.96 -9.05
CA ASP A 39 -7.41 7.51 -8.63
C ASP A 39 -7.29 8.09 -7.20
N ALA A 40 -6.64 7.38 -6.26
CA ALA A 40 -6.41 7.88 -4.90
C ALA A 40 -5.51 9.14 -4.85
N VAL A 41 -4.51 9.23 -5.73
CA VAL A 41 -3.68 10.43 -5.89
C VAL A 41 -4.50 11.58 -6.46
N SER A 42 -5.35 11.33 -7.47
CA SER A 42 -6.15 12.36 -8.13
C SER A 42 -7.22 12.98 -7.20
N VAL A 43 -7.74 12.21 -6.26
CA VAL A 43 -8.74 12.65 -5.27
C VAL A 43 -8.08 13.42 -4.11
N ALA A 44 -6.79 13.21 -3.86
CA ALA A 44 -6.05 13.93 -2.82
C ALA A 44 -5.79 15.38 -3.27
N THR A 45 -6.66 16.29 -2.83
CA THR A 45 -6.53 17.73 -3.07
C THR A 45 -5.58 18.40 -2.07
N GLU A 46 -5.39 19.71 -2.18
CA GLU A 46 -4.57 20.49 -1.25
C GLU A 46 -4.97 20.24 0.22
N GLY A 47 -3.96 20.00 1.08
CA GLY A 47 -4.15 19.66 2.49
C GLY A 47 -4.57 18.22 2.78
N VAL A 48 -4.71 17.36 1.76
CA VAL A 48 -5.03 15.93 1.88
C VAL A 48 -3.85 15.10 1.37
N LYS A 49 -3.41 14.09 2.14
CA LYS A 49 -2.35 13.17 1.70
C LYS A 49 -2.97 11.95 1.01
N SER A 50 -2.44 11.54 -0.14
CA SER A 50 -2.69 10.20 -0.68
C SER A 50 -1.80 9.18 0.04
N ILE A 51 -2.35 8.00 0.33
CA ILE A 51 -1.61 6.89 0.95
C ILE A 51 -1.94 5.58 0.23
N VAL A 52 -0.99 4.65 0.28
CA VAL A 52 -1.21 3.25 -0.11
C VAL A 52 -1.08 2.38 1.13
N ILE A 53 -2.09 1.55 1.38
CA ILE A 53 -2.05 0.52 2.40
C ILE A 53 -1.93 -0.82 1.67
N THR A 54 -0.85 -1.55 1.95
CA THR A 54 -0.58 -2.83 1.29
C THR A 54 -0.23 -3.92 2.29
N LEU A 55 -0.16 -5.15 1.79
CA LEU A 55 0.15 -6.35 2.55
C LEU A 55 1.48 -6.91 2.05
N ASP A 56 2.30 -7.38 2.99
CA ASP A 56 3.54 -8.10 2.74
C ASP A 56 3.28 -9.52 2.22
N LYS A 57 2.17 -10.12 2.63
CA LYS A 57 1.69 -11.44 2.19
C LYS A 57 0.38 -11.36 1.44
N SER A 58 0.18 -12.28 0.49
CA SER A 58 -1.12 -12.38 -0.18
C SER A 58 -2.19 -12.88 0.82
N PRO A 59 -3.48 -12.52 0.65
CA PRO A 59 -4.53 -13.07 1.50
C PRO A 59 -4.55 -14.60 1.49
N LYS A 60 -4.26 -15.21 0.33
CA LYS A 60 -4.20 -16.66 0.19
C LYS A 60 -3.03 -17.27 0.97
N GLU A 61 -1.85 -16.67 0.95
CA GLU A 61 -0.72 -17.11 1.78
C GLU A 61 -1.08 -17.01 3.28
N TYR A 62 -1.68 -15.89 3.69
CA TYR A 62 -2.03 -15.63 5.09
C TYR A 62 -3.01 -16.67 5.64
N PHE A 63 -4.09 -16.97 4.91
CA PHE A 63 -5.11 -17.94 5.35
C PHE A 63 -4.70 -19.40 5.07
N GLY A 64 -4.04 -19.64 3.95
CA GLY A 64 -3.76 -20.97 3.43
C GLY A 64 -2.49 -21.63 3.97
N LYS A 65 -1.61 -20.88 4.68
CA LYS A 65 -0.29 -21.35 5.16
C LYS A 65 0.55 -22.03 4.06
N THR A 66 0.32 -21.66 2.81
CA THR A 66 1.06 -22.13 1.63
C THR A 66 1.80 -20.93 1.05
N SER A 67 3.06 -21.14 0.64
CA SER A 67 3.86 -20.07 0.04
C SER A 67 3.40 -19.81 -1.39
N GLU A 68 3.24 -18.54 -1.75
CA GLU A 68 3.05 -18.12 -3.13
C GLU A 68 4.30 -17.43 -3.67
N GLU A 69 4.61 -17.65 -4.95
CA GLU A 69 5.62 -16.87 -5.63
C GLU A 69 5.09 -15.46 -5.88
N LEU A 70 5.74 -14.46 -5.29
CA LEU A 70 5.39 -13.05 -5.46
C LEU A 70 5.98 -12.53 -6.77
N LEU A 71 5.16 -11.86 -7.58
CA LEU A 71 5.64 -11.16 -8.78
C LEU A 71 6.55 -9.98 -8.40
N THR A 72 6.25 -9.33 -7.29
CA THR A 72 6.98 -8.19 -6.74
C THR A 72 7.04 -8.32 -5.22
N PRO A 73 8.15 -8.87 -4.67
CA PRO A 73 8.32 -8.91 -3.23
C PRO A 73 8.34 -7.50 -2.63
N ILE A 74 8.09 -7.37 -1.32
CA ILE A 74 7.89 -6.08 -0.65
C ILE A 74 9.01 -5.06 -0.95
N ASN A 75 10.26 -5.52 -1.04
CA ASN A 75 11.43 -4.69 -1.36
C ASN A 75 11.38 -4.04 -2.75
N LYS A 76 10.66 -4.64 -3.71
CA LYS A 76 10.43 -4.07 -5.03
C LYS A 76 9.18 -3.18 -5.06
N LYS A 77 8.14 -3.49 -4.28
CA LYS A 77 6.93 -2.64 -4.17
C LYS A 77 7.26 -1.22 -3.70
N MET A 78 8.29 -1.08 -2.86
CA MET A 78 8.76 0.21 -2.35
C MET A 78 9.42 1.12 -3.41
N ASN A 79 9.77 0.58 -4.58
CA ASN A 79 10.51 1.28 -5.63
C ASN A 79 9.67 1.63 -6.86
N TYR A 80 8.37 1.31 -6.86
CA TYR A 80 7.39 1.72 -7.86
C TYR A 80 6.55 2.87 -7.32
#